data_AF-A0A934WSE4-F1
#
_entry.id   AF-A0A934WSE4-F1
#
_cell.length_a   1.000
_cell.length_b   1.000
_cell.length_c   1.000
_cell.angle_alpha   90.00
_cell.angle_beta   90.00
_cell.angle_gamma   90.00
#
_symmetry.space_group_name_H-M   'P 1'
#
loop_
_entity.id
_entity.type
_entity.pdbx_description
1 polymer ?
#
loop_
_entity_poly.entity_id
_entity_poly.type
_entity_poly.pdbx_seq_one_letter_code
_entity_poly.pdbx_strand_id
1 'polypeptide(L)' 'MVLKITEELSDRVNRIVRHSCCNCIDGNCLLLDDGEEHSCVQLISKYGIYCNYLLK' A
#
# COMPACT_ATOMS: atom_id res chain seq x y z
N MET A 1 -1.77 -12.10 6.62
CA MET A 1 -1.49 -11.59 7.98
C MET A 1 -1.51 -10.07 7.88
N VAL A 2 -2.29 -9.36 8.70
CA VAL A 2 -2.33 -7.89 8.66
C VAL A 2 -1.53 -7.37 9.84
N LEU A 3 -0.47 -6.61 9.57
CA LEU A 3 0.34 -5.98 10.61
C LEU A 3 -0.35 -4.70 11.05
N LYS A 4 -0.81 -4.62 12.29
CA LYS A 4 -1.47 -3.41 12.79
C LYS A 4 -0.46 -2.28 12.96
N ILE A 5 -0.86 -1.08 12.57
CA ILE A 5 -0.07 0.15 12.74
C ILE A 5 -0.92 1.23 13.43
N THR A 6 -0.26 2.23 14.00
CA THR A 6 -0.92 3.43 14.51
C THR A 6 -1.13 4.44 13.38
N GLU A 7 -2.03 5.39 13.59
CA GLU A 7 -2.27 6.47 12.61
C GLU A 7 -1.00 7.31 12.35
N GLU A 8 -0.17 7.54 13.39
CA GLU A 8 1.12 8.22 13.26
C GLU A 8 2.10 7.47 12.33
N LEU A 9 2.03 6.14 12.30
CA LEU A 9 2.87 5.33 11.41
C LEU A 9 2.32 5.27 9.98
N SER A 10 1.05 5.62 9.75
CA SER A 10 0.41 5.56 8.44
C SER A 10 1.15 6.40 7.39
N ASP A 11 1.58 7.61 7.74
CA ASP A 11 2.29 8.48 6.80
C ASP A 11 3.66 7.93 6.42
N ARG A 12 4.35 7.30 7.40
CA ARG A 12 5.65 6.68 7.18
C ARG A 12 5.51 5.44 6.31
N VAL A 13 4.49 4.63 6.53
CA VAL A 13 4.13 3.49 5.67
C VAL A 13 3.80 3.98 4.26
N ASN A 14 3.01 5.05 4.11
CA ASN A 14 2.65 5.61 2.81
C ASN A 14 3.86 6.10 2.00
N ARG A 15 4.90 6.62 2.65
CA ARG A 15 6.18 6.94 1.98
C ARG A 15 6.89 5.68 1.50
N ILE A 16 6.97 4.66 2.34
CA ILE A 16 7.61 3.38 1.98
C ILE A 16 6.87 2.73 0.81
N VAL A 17 5.53 2.73 0.81
CA VAL A 17 4.71 2.17 -0.27
C VAL A 17 5.06 2.79 -1.62
N ARG A 18 5.13 4.13 -1.70
CA ARG A 18 5.43 4.83 -2.95
C ARG A 18 6.82 4.52 -3.50
N HIS A 19 7.74 4.03 -2.67
CA HIS A 19 9.10 3.71 -3.07
C HIS A 19 9.38 2.20 -3.18
N SER A 20 8.64 1.35 -2.46
CA SER A 20 8.97 -0.07 -2.28
C SER A 20 7.86 -1.01 -2.73
N CYS A 21 6.61 -0.55 -2.90
CA CYS A 21 5.55 -1.38 -3.45
C CYS A 21 5.70 -1.44 -4.97
N CYS A 22 6.16 -2.57 -5.51
CA CYS A 22 6.36 -2.76 -6.96
C CYS A 22 5.09 -2.51 -7.79
N ASN A 23 3.92 -2.64 -7.17
CA ASN A 23 2.65 -2.42 -7.86
C ASN A 23 2.20 -0.96 -7.79
N CYS A 24 2.75 -0.13 -6.89
CA CYS A 24 2.33 1.25 -6.68
C CYS A 24 3.05 2.19 -7.66
N ILE A 25 2.40 2.52 -8.78
CA ILE A 25 2.86 3.47 -9.79
C ILE A 25 1.96 4.71 -9.69
N ASP A 26 2.57 5.88 -9.47
CA ASP A 26 1.85 7.17 -9.33
C ASP A 26 0.68 7.18 -8.31
N GLY A 27 0.75 6.32 -7.29
CA GLY A 27 -0.27 6.18 -6.25
C GLY A 27 -1.33 5.11 -6.53
N ASN A 28 -1.30 4.50 -7.71
CA ASN A 28 -2.20 3.43 -8.12
C ASN A 28 -1.49 2.09 -8.04
N CYS A 29 -2.17 1.06 -7.52
CA CYS A 29 -1.69 -0.31 -7.63
C CYS A 29 -2.22 -0.94 -8.92
N LEU A 30 -1.32 -1.55 -9.72
CA LEU A 30 -1.71 -2.40 -10.85
C LEU A 30 -2.48 -3.61 -10.32
N LEU A 31 -3.81 -3.51 -10.25
CA LEU A 31 -4.69 -4.64 -10.02
C LEU A 31 -4.84 -5.40 -11.34
N LEU A 32 -4.69 -6.72 -11.28
CA LEU A 32 -4.41 -7.58 -12.43
C LEU A 32 -5.65 -7.97 -13.25
N ASP A 33 -6.84 -7.41 -12.98
CA ASP A 33 -8.08 -8.06 -13.44
C ASP A 33 -8.89 -7.26 -14.49
N ASP A 34 -8.69 -5.94 -14.62
CA ASP A 34 -9.61 -5.06 -15.36
C ASP A 34 -8.91 -4.14 -16.39
N GLY A 35 -7.58 -3.95 -16.24
CA GLY A 35 -6.82 -2.96 -17.01
C GLY A 35 -7.02 -1.50 -16.56
N GLU A 36 -7.85 -1.26 -15.53
CA GLU A 36 -8.05 0.06 -14.92
C GLU A 36 -7.09 0.30 -13.74
N GLU A 37 -6.66 1.55 -13.60
CA GLU A 37 -5.84 1.97 -12.46
C GLU A 37 -6.72 2.13 -11.21
N HIS A 38 -6.26 1.55 -10.09
CA HIS A 38 -6.92 1.69 -8.80
C HIS A 38 -5.96 2.22 -7.75
N SER A 39 -6.47 3.11 -6.87
CA SER A 39 -5.73 3.60 -5.70
C SER A 39 -5.10 2.45 -4.93
N CYS A 40 -3.81 2.55 -4.61
CA CYS A 40 -3.17 1.44 -3.93
C CYS A 40 -3.79 1.21 -2.54
N VAL A 41 -4.27 0.00 -2.27
CA VAL A 41 -4.97 -0.39 -1.02
C VAL A 41 -4.15 -0.03 0.22
N GLN A 42 -2.82 -0.12 0.13
CA GLN A 42 -1.96 0.25 1.25
C GLN A 42 -1.94 1.76 1.54
N LEU A 43 -2.11 2.62 0.53
CA LEU A 43 -2.11 4.09 0.71
C LEU A 43 -3.38 4.62 1.37
N ILE A 44 -4.49 3.89 1.22
CA ILE A 44 -5.78 4.21 1.86
C ILE A 44 -5.96 3.53 3.23
N SER A 45 -5.01 2.68 3.63
CA SER A 45 -5.07 1.89 4.86
C SER A 45 -4.40 2.61 6.03
N LYS A 46 -5.19 3.05 7.02
CA LYS A 46 -4.70 3.80 8.18
C LYS A 46 -4.17 2.94 9.34
N TYR A 47 -4.72 1.74 9.51
CA TYR A 47 -4.53 0.93 10.73
C TYR A 47 -3.84 -0.40 10.49
N GLY A 48 -3.46 -0.69 9.24
CA GLY A 48 -2.84 -1.96 8.90
C GLY A 48 -1.98 -1.94 7.65
N ILE A 49 -1.00 -2.83 7.64
CA ILE A 49 -0.24 -3.20 6.46
C ILE A 49 -0.92 -4.43 5.82
N TYR A 50 -1.45 -4.21 4.61
CA TYR A 50 -2.11 -5.19 3.75
C TYR A 50 -1.25 -5.57 2.54
N CYS A 51 -0.25 -4.75 2.20
CA CYS A 51 0.68 -5.07 1.11
C CYS A 51 1.69 -6.12 1.55
N ASN A 52 1.61 -7.31 0.96
CA ASN A 52 2.51 -8.44 1.28
C ASN A 52 4.00 -8.13 1.00
N TYR A 53 4.31 -7.20 0.09
CA TYR A 53 5.70 -6.76 -0.17
C TYR A 53 6.33 -6.03 1.02
N LEU A 54 5.52 -5.43 1.90
CA LEU A 54 5.99 -4.75 3.10
C LEU A 54 6.05 -5.67 4.33
N LEU A 55 5.54 -6.90 4.20
CA LEU A 55 5.50 -7.90 5.27
C LEU A 55 6.62 -8.94 5.15
N LYS A 56 7.46 -8.82 4.12
CA LYS A 56 8.61 -9.70 3.86
C LYS A 56 9.92 -9.01 4.18
#